data_AF-A0A944FSN9-F1
#
_entry.id   AF-A0A944FSN9-F1
#
_cell.length_a   1.000
_cell.length_b   1.000
_cell.length_c   1.000
_cell.angle_alpha   90.00
_cell.angle_beta   90.00
_cell.angle_gamma   90.00
#
_symmetry.space_group_name_H-M   'P 1'
#
loop_
_entity.id
_entity.type
_entity.pdbx_description
1 polymer ?
#
loop_
_entity_poly.entity_id
_entity_poly.type
_entity_poly.pdbx_seq_one_letter_code
_entity_poly.pdbx_strand_id
1 'polypeptide(L)'
;MDNMELVYLKGLAKQFPTIASASTEIINLEAILNLPKGTEHFLTDIHGEYEQFNHVLKNGSGSVRRKIDEEFGNTLSLKDKKSLATLIYYPVEKLEIIQEEEDNLEDWYKITLHRLVQMTKRVSSKYTRSKVRKALPKDFAYVIEELITEKEEVQDKEAYYNGIIDTIIKIGRAPDFITALCYLIQRMVVDHLHIVGDIYDRGKGPHIIMDTLTNYHSVDIQWGNHDVVWMGAASGHLACIATVIRIAARYGNLDTIEEGYGINLIPLVTFALKTYENVNCDRFAIKYSDDYNTKDLDMDMKIHKAISVLQFKLEGQLILRRPEFEMEDRLLLDKIDYDKKTVVIYGKEYPMLDTEFPTVDPANPYKLTEEEEAVMIRLKDAFRHSEKLQRHVKFLFSKGSLYKVHN
;
A
#
# COMPACT_ATOMS: atom_id res chain seq x y z
N MET A 1 6.34 34.63 -32.39
CA MET A 1 5.76 33.46 -31.72
C MET A 1 6.32 32.23 -32.35
N ASP A 2 6.89 31.36 -31.53
CA ASP A 2 7.33 30.05 -31.97
C ASP A 2 6.11 29.22 -32.47
N ASN A 3 6.32 28.30 -33.41
CA ASN A 3 5.23 27.52 -33.99
C ASN A 3 4.56 26.64 -32.91
N MET A 4 5.36 26.19 -31.93
CA MET A 4 4.88 25.44 -30.76
C MET A 4 3.99 26.29 -29.85
N GLU A 5 4.38 27.55 -29.62
CA GLU A 5 3.62 28.53 -28.82
C GLU A 5 2.26 28.85 -29.46
N LEU A 6 2.20 29.00 -30.79
CA LEU A 6 0.96 29.21 -31.54
C LEU A 6 0.01 27.99 -31.41
N VAL A 7 0.55 26.77 -31.43
CA VAL A 7 -0.24 25.54 -31.25
C VAL A 7 -0.83 25.49 -29.84
N TYR A 8 -0.05 25.80 -28.81
CA TYR A 8 -0.52 25.88 -27.44
C TYR A 8 -1.62 26.93 -27.26
N LEU A 9 -1.41 28.15 -27.75
CA LEU A 9 -2.39 29.23 -27.66
C LEU A 9 -3.69 28.92 -28.42
N LYS A 10 -3.61 28.24 -29.57
CA LYS A 10 -4.80 27.73 -30.27
C LYS A 10 -5.54 26.67 -29.48
N GLY A 11 -4.83 25.82 -28.74
CA GLY A 11 -5.42 24.86 -27.81
C GLY A 11 -6.16 25.55 -26.66
N LEU A 12 -5.52 26.53 -26.03
CA LEU A 12 -6.11 27.32 -24.95
C LEU A 12 -7.32 28.13 -25.44
N ALA A 13 -7.27 28.72 -26.63
CA ALA A 13 -8.40 29.46 -27.20
C ALA A 13 -9.65 28.58 -27.45
N LYS A 14 -9.48 27.24 -27.61
CA LYS A 14 -10.62 26.32 -27.65
C LYS A 14 -11.22 26.06 -26.27
N GLN A 15 -10.40 26.06 -25.22
CA GLN A 15 -10.85 25.83 -23.83
C GLN A 15 -11.42 27.11 -23.20
N PHE A 16 -10.82 28.27 -23.52
CA PHE A 16 -11.17 29.59 -22.99
C PHE A 16 -11.42 30.56 -24.17
N PRO A 17 -12.58 30.46 -24.83
CA PRO A 17 -12.85 31.18 -26.08
C PRO A 17 -13.03 32.69 -25.92
N THR A 18 -13.19 33.17 -24.70
CA THR A 18 -13.39 34.60 -24.40
C THR A 18 -12.34 35.12 -23.43
N ILE A 19 -12.07 36.43 -23.50
CA ILE A 19 -11.22 37.12 -22.52
C ILE A 19 -11.75 36.86 -21.11
N ALA A 20 -13.07 36.97 -20.90
CA ALA A 20 -13.70 36.72 -19.61
C ALA A 20 -13.40 35.29 -19.09
N SER A 21 -13.58 34.25 -19.90
CA SER A 21 -13.30 32.86 -19.49
C SER A 21 -11.84 32.63 -19.13
N ALA A 22 -10.90 33.21 -19.91
CA ALA A 22 -9.48 33.09 -19.62
C ALA A 22 -9.10 33.85 -18.35
N SER A 23 -9.60 35.09 -18.19
CA SER A 23 -9.37 35.91 -16.99
C SER A 23 -9.93 35.24 -15.73
N THR A 24 -11.13 34.66 -15.78
CA THR A 24 -11.71 33.93 -14.65
C THR A 24 -10.84 32.74 -14.26
N GLU A 25 -10.34 31.97 -15.22
CA GLU A 25 -9.47 30.83 -14.91
C GLU A 25 -8.13 31.26 -14.32
N ILE A 26 -7.52 32.32 -14.86
CA ILE A 26 -6.29 32.90 -14.31
C ILE A 26 -6.51 33.33 -12.86
N ILE A 27 -7.59 34.05 -12.56
CA ILE A 27 -7.93 34.48 -11.19
C ILE A 27 -8.09 33.26 -10.28
N ASN A 28 -8.77 32.21 -10.73
CA ASN A 28 -8.97 30.99 -9.95
C ASN A 28 -7.64 30.28 -9.66
N LEU A 29 -6.77 30.12 -10.66
CA LEU A 29 -5.48 29.46 -10.51
C LEU A 29 -4.53 30.26 -9.62
N GLU A 30 -4.45 31.59 -9.80
CA GLU A 30 -3.68 32.49 -8.94
C GLU A 30 -4.16 32.44 -7.48
N ALA A 31 -5.49 32.42 -7.26
CA ALA A 31 -6.04 32.28 -5.91
C ALA A 31 -5.64 30.94 -5.26
N ILE A 32 -5.58 29.85 -6.04
CA ILE A 32 -5.12 28.54 -5.56
C ILE A 32 -3.62 28.55 -5.25
N LEU A 33 -2.79 29.17 -6.11
CA LEU A 33 -1.34 29.26 -5.91
C LEU A 33 -0.95 30.07 -4.66
N ASN A 34 -1.82 31.00 -4.23
CA ASN A 34 -1.63 31.77 -3.00
C ASN A 34 -2.01 31.00 -1.72
N LEU A 35 -2.57 29.79 -1.82
CA LEU A 35 -2.81 28.95 -0.64
C LEU A 35 -1.50 28.29 -0.16
N PRO A 36 -1.37 28.01 1.15
CA PRO A 36 -0.25 27.23 1.66
C PRO A 36 -0.17 25.86 0.98
N LYS A 37 1.05 25.40 0.69
CA LYS A 37 1.26 24.07 0.10
C LYS A 37 0.60 22.97 0.94
N GLY A 38 -0.01 22.00 0.25
CA GLY A 38 -0.50 20.76 0.83
C GLY A 38 0.58 20.00 1.59
N THR A 39 0.18 19.09 2.48
CA THR A 39 1.16 18.19 3.12
C THR A 39 1.46 17.05 2.15
N GLU A 40 2.71 16.93 1.73
CA GLU A 40 3.22 15.78 0.99
C GLU A 40 3.67 14.70 1.97
N HIS A 41 3.21 13.46 1.80
CA HIS A 41 3.56 12.35 2.68
C HIS A 41 4.29 11.26 1.90
N PHE A 42 5.56 11.03 2.22
CA PHE A 42 6.40 10.02 1.58
C PHE A 42 6.49 8.77 2.45
N LEU A 43 6.24 7.60 1.86
CA LEU A 43 6.39 6.29 2.50
C LEU A 43 7.27 5.38 1.65
N THR A 44 8.18 4.66 2.29
CA THR A 44 9.13 3.72 1.66
C THR A 44 9.07 2.38 2.39
N ASP A 45 9.59 1.33 1.75
CA ASP A 45 9.86 0.02 2.39
C ASP A 45 8.64 -0.61 3.08
N ILE A 46 7.47 -0.56 2.44
CA ILE A 46 6.22 -1.04 3.05
C ILE A 46 6.24 -2.56 3.24
N HIS A 47 6.72 -3.29 2.23
CA HIS A 47 6.92 -4.74 2.29
C HIS A 47 5.76 -5.52 2.92
N GLY A 48 4.53 -5.27 2.49
CA GLY A 48 3.36 -6.02 2.95
C GLY A 48 2.96 -5.82 4.42
N GLU A 49 3.64 -4.94 5.17
CA GLU A 49 3.39 -4.64 6.59
C GLU A 49 2.17 -3.70 6.74
N TYR A 50 0.98 -4.26 6.55
CA TYR A 50 -0.26 -3.49 6.40
C TYR A 50 -0.68 -2.78 7.69
N GLU A 51 -0.39 -3.32 8.88
CA GLU A 51 -0.77 -2.71 10.16
C GLU A 51 0.03 -1.42 10.40
N GLN A 52 1.35 -1.50 10.20
CA GLN A 52 2.27 -0.38 10.30
C GLN A 52 1.94 0.66 9.23
N PHE A 53 1.69 0.24 8.00
CA PHE A 53 1.23 1.11 6.91
C PHE A 53 -0.05 1.87 7.28
N ASN A 54 -1.08 1.16 7.73
CA ASN A 54 -2.35 1.77 8.14
C ASN A 54 -2.17 2.73 9.33
N HIS A 55 -1.33 2.38 10.31
CA HIS A 55 -1.03 3.25 11.44
C HIS A 55 -0.37 4.56 10.99
N VAL A 56 0.61 4.48 10.09
CA VAL A 56 1.31 5.65 9.55
C VAL A 56 0.39 6.52 8.70
N LEU A 57 -0.52 5.93 7.93
CA LEU A 57 -1.56 6.69 7.22
C LEU A 57 -2.50 7.42 8.20
N LYS A 58 -2.99 6.73 9.22
CA LYS A 58 -3.89 7.29 10.25
C LYS A 58 -3.25 8.45 11.02
N ASN A 59 -1.95 8.36 11.32
CA ASN A 59 -1.23 9.39 12.08
C ASN A 59 -0.62 10.52 11.20
N GLY A 60 -0.57 10.32 9.88
CA GLY A 60 0.00 11.27 8.92
C GLY A 60 1.50 11.52 9.13
N SER A 61 2.27 10.50 9.49
CA SER A 61 3.66 10.59 9.99
C SER A 61 3.84 11.63 11.09
N GLY A 62 2.92 11.63 12.05
CA GLY A 62 2.91 12.57 13.18
C GLY A 62 2.37 13.97 12.86
N SER A 63 1.96 14.23 11.61
CA SER A 63 1.36 15.51 11.21
C SER A 63 0.08 15.83 11.98
N VAL A 64 -0.74 14.82 12.30
CA VAL A 64 -1.94 15.01 13.11
C VAL A 64 -1.57 15.54 14.49
N ARG A 65 -0.61 14.90 15.17
CA ARG A 65 -0.15 15.33 16.50
C ARG A 65 0.42 16.74 16.47
N ARG A 66 1.22 17.07 15.45
CA ARG A 66 1.74 18.43 15.26
C ARG A 66 0.60 19.45 15.11
N LYS A 67 -0.46 19.13 14.36
CA LYS A 67 -1.61 20.02 14.19
C LYS A 67 -2.43 20.18 15.47
N ILE A 68 -2.56 19.13 16.28
CA ILE A 68 -3.17 19.22 17.62
C ILE A 68 -2.35 20.14 18.52
N ASP A 69 -1.02 20.03 18.49
CA ASP A 69 -0.13 20.89 19.27
C ASP A 69 -0.19 22.36 18.83
N GLU A 70 -0.24 22.62 17.52
CA GLU A 70 -0.41 23.97 16.96
C GLU A 70 -1.75 24.61 17.34
N GLU A 71 -2.84 23.85 17.31
CA GLU A 71 -4.19 24.38 17.56
C GLU A 71 -4.44 24.62 19.05
N PHE A 72 -4.08 23.65 19.90
CA PHE A 72 -4.44 23.69 21.30
C PHE A 72 -3.30 24.16 22.22
N GLY A 73 -2.05 24.22 21.77
CA GLY A 73 -0.96 24.83 22.54
C GLY A 73 -0.95 24.41 24.02
N ASN A 74 -1.10 25.36 24.93
CA ASN A 74 -1.17 25.10 26.38
C ASN A 74 -2.61 25.02 26.93
N THR A 75 -3.66 25.11 26.09
CA THR A 75 -5.07 25.02 26.51
C THR A 75 -5.49 23.59 26.85
N LEU A 76 -4.77 22.59 26.32
CA LEU A 76 -4.96 21.17 26.63
C LEU A 76 -3.71 20.57 27.27
N SER A 77 -3.92 19.66 28.22
CA SER A 77 -2.83 18.89 28.80
C SER A 77 -2.22 17.93 27.78
N LEU A 78 -0.97 17.49 28.00
CA LEU A 78 -0.34 16.47 27.17
C LEU A 78 -1.13 15.16 27.12
N LYS A 79 -1.85 14.82 28.21
CA LYS A 79 -2.70 13.63 28.28
C LYS A 79 -3.91 13.79 27.34
N ASP A 80 -4.57 14.94 27.37
CA ASP A 80 -5.75 15.20 26.53
C ASP A 80 -5.39 15.24 25.05
N LYS A 81 -4.25 15.85 24.71
CA LYS A 81 -3.75 15.85 23.33
C LYS A 81 -3.45 14.45 22.82
N LYS A 82 -2.83 13.60 23.64
CA LYS A 82 -2.60 12.19 23.30
C LYS A 82 -3.92 11.45 23.12
N SER A 83 -4.89 11.65 24.01
CA SER A 83 -6.23 11.05 23.91
C SER A 83 -6.93 11.46 22.61
N LEU A 84 -6.92 12.76 22.29
CA LEU A 84 -7.49 13.29 21.04
C LEU A 84 -6.78 12.73 19.81
N ALA A 85 -5.45 12.61 19.83
CA ALA A 85 -4.68 12.00 18.74
C ALA A 85 -5.09 10.53 18.54
N THR A 86 -5.17 9.74 19.62
CA THR A 86 -5.61 8.35 19.56
C THR A 86 -7.03 8.22 19.02
N LEU A 87 -7.95 9.09 19.45
CA LEU A 87 -9.32 9.15 18.90
C LEU A 87 -9.31 9.46 17.41
N ILE A 88 -8.50 10.41 16.96
CA ILE A 88 -8.38 10.71 15.53
C ILE A 88 -7.82 9.51 14.78
N TYR A 89 -6.87 8.75 15.32
CA TYR A 89 -6.26 7.60 14.64
C TYR A 89 -7.20 6.40 14.53
N TYR A 90 -7.92 6.10 15.61
CA TYR A 90 -8.74 4.91 15.77
C TYR A 90 -10.11 5.31 16.32
N PRO A 91 -10.94 6.03 15.54
CA PRO A 91 -12.16 6.63 16.08
C PRO A 91 -13.17 5.61 16.55
N VAL A 92 -13.34 4.49 15.83
CA VAL A 92 -14.31 3.46 16.17
C VAL A 92 -13.86 2.73 17.44
N GLU A 93 -12.64 2.21 17.44
CA GLU A 93 -12.08 1.42 18.54
C GLU A 93 -11.95 2.27 19.81
N LYS A 94 -11.57 3.55 19.67
CA LYS A 94 -11.45 4.44 20.83
C LYS A 94 -12.82 4.87 21.36
N LEU A 95 -13.83 5.05 20.51
CA LEU A 95 -15.19 5.38 20.94
C LEU A 95 -15.82 4.23 21.73
N GLU A 96 -15.65 2.98 21.29
CA GLU A 96 -16.15 1.80 22.02
C GLU A 96 -15.63 1.78 23.46
N ILE A 97 -14.31 1.96 23.65
CA ILE A 97 -13.70 2.03 24.98
C ILE A 97 -14.27 3.18 25.82
N ILE A 98 -14.44 4.37 25.21
CA ILE A 98 -14.98 5.55 25.93
C ILE A 98 -16.44 5.33 26.34
N GLN A 99 -17.25 4.66 25.52
CA GLN A 99 -18.65 4.37 25.84
C GLN A 99 -18.80 3.41 27.03
N GLU A 100 -17.79 2.56 27.28
CA GLU A 100 -17.76 1.66 28.42
C GLU A 100 -17.20 2.31 29.70
N GLU A 101 -16.22 3.21 29.56
CA GLU A 101 -15.46 3.75 30.70
C GLU A 101 -15.95 5.12 31.20
N GLU A 102 -16.64 5.92 30.38
CA GLU A 102 -16.94 7.32 30.69
C GLU A 102 -18.28 7.49 31.45
N ASP A 103 -18.21 8.08 32.64
CA ASP A 103 -19.39 8.30 33.50
C ASP A 103 -20.36 9.34 32.92
N ASN A 104 -19.85 10.40 32.27
CA ASN A 104 -20.65 11.46 31.66
C ASN A 104 -20.38 11.58 30.16
N LEU A 105 -20.95 10.64 29.43
CA LEU A 105 -20.76 10.49 27.99
C LEU A 105 -21.29 11.70 27.18
N GLU A 106 -22.38 12.35 27.63
CA GLU A 106 -22.92 13.54 26.93
C GLU A 106 -21.96 14.73 26.98
N ASP A 107 -21.38 15.01 28.16
CA ASP A 107 -20.41 16.10 28.32
C ASP A 107 -19.12 15.80 27.55
N TRP A 108 -18.67 14.53 27.60
CA TRP A 108 -17.52 14.08 26.81
C TRP A 108 -17.75 14.26 25.31
N TYR A 109 -18.95 13.91 24.80
CA TYR A 109 -19.31 14.13 23.40
C TYR A 109 -19.28 15.61 23.04
N LYS A 110 -19.85 16.46 23.88
CA LYS A 110 -19.88 17.92 23.65
C LYS A 110 -18.46 18.48 23.52
N ILE A 111 -17.60 18.22 24.50
CA ILE A 111 -16.21 18.68 24.51
C ILE A 111 -15.44 18.14 23.29
N THR A 112 -15.60 16.85 22.99
CA THR A 112 -14.91 16.19 21.88
C THR A 112 -15.34 16.73 20.53
N LEU A 113 -16.65 16.95 20.32
CA LEU A 113 -17.18 17.54 19.10
C LEU A 113 -16.64 18.95 18.87
N HIS A 114 -16.59 19.80 19.91
CA HIS A 114 -15.98 21.13 19.79
C HIS A 114 -14.52 21.06 19.36
N ARG A 115 -13.72 20.21 20.00
CA ARG A 115 -12.30 20.02 19.68
C ARG A 115 -12.11 19.52 18.24
N LEU A 116 -12.90 18.54 17.80
CA LEU A 116 -12.81 17.99 16.45
C LEU A 116 -13.28 18.99 15.38
N VAL A 117 -14.29 19.82 15.65
CA VAL A 117 -14.70 20.90 14.75
C VAL A 117 -13.59 21.94 14.61
N GLN A 118 -12.97 22.36 15.71
CA GLN A 118 -11.81 23.28 15.69
C GLN A 118 -10.64 22.69 14.91
N MET A 119 -10.29 21.43 15.18
CA MET A 119 -9.26 20.72 14.41
C MET A 119 -9.59 20.66 12.92
N THR A 120 -10.84 20.37 12.56
CA THR A 120 -11.29 20.31 11.18
C THR A 120 -11.14 21.66 10.48
N LYS A 121 -11.50 22.76 11.14
CA LYS A 121 -11.25 24.13 10.64
C LYS A 121 -9.76 24.35 10.37
N ARG A 122 -8.91 24.02 11.36
CA ARG A 122 -7.46 24.19 11.26
C ARG A 122 -6.87 23.46 10.07
N VAL A 123 -7.18 22.16 9.91
CA VAL A 123 -6.59 21.35 8.83
C VAL A 123 -7.19 21.65 7.45
N SER A 124 -8.42 22.17 7.41
CA SER A 124 -9.10 22.53 6.15
C SER A 124 -8.75 23.93 5.63
N SER A 125 -8.25 24.83 6.50
CA SER A 125 -7.95 26.24 6.18
C SER A 125 -7.00 26.47 4.98
N LYS A 126 -6.12 25.51 4.69
CA LYS A 126 -5.16 25.58 3.57
C LYS A 126 -5.72 25.07 2.23
N TYR A 127 -6.99 24.69 2.18
CA TYR A 127 -7.63 24.15 0.98
C TYR A 127 -8.78 25.04 0.51
N THR A 128 -9.07 24.98 -0.79
CA THR A 128 -10.25 25.65 -1.33
C THR A 128 -11.54 25.03 -0.77
N ARG A 129 -12.60 25.84 -0.66
CA ARG A 129 -13.94 25.36 -0.26
C ARG A 129 -14.41 24.18 -1.11
N SER A 130 -14.12 24.21 -2.41
CA SER A 130 -14.46 23.10 -3.33
C SER A 130 -13.76 21.80 -2.95
N LYS A 131 -12.46 21.85 -2.60
CA LYS A 131 -11.70 20.68 -2.18
C LYS A 131 -12.22 20.11 -0.86
N VAL A 132 -12.48 20.97 0.13
CA VAL A 132 -13.07 20.58 1.41
C VAL A 132 -14.43 19.92 1.20
N ARG A 133 -15.33 20.55 0.43
CA ARG A 133 -16.68 20.03 0.15
C ARG A 133 -16.68 18.67 -0.54
N LYS A 134 -15.75 18.42 -1.45
CA LYS A 134 -15.56 17.10 -2.10
C LYS A 134 -15.04 16.02 -1.13
N ALA A 135 -14.47 16.42 0.00
CA ALA A 135 -13.98 15.51 1.01
C ALA A 135 -14.96 15.24 2.15
N LEU A 136 -16.01 16.06 2.27
CA LEU A 136 -17.00 15.91 3.31
C LEU A 136 -17.77 14.57 3.19
N PRO A 137 -18.05 13.91 4.32
CA PRO A 137 -18.89 12.70 4.36
C PRO A 137 -20.31 13.05 3.93
N LYS A 138 -20.91 12.25 3.04
CA LYS A 138 -22.21 12.57 2.41
C LYS A 138 -23.32 12.83 3.44
N ASP A 139 -23.38 12.00 4.48
CA ASP A 139 -24.46 12.04 5.47
C ASP A 139 -24.41 13.29 6.37
N PHE A 140 -23.22 13.87 6.54
CA PHE A 140 -22.99 15.01 7.43
C PHE A 140 -22.46 16.25 6.73
N ALA A 141 -22.39 16.24 5.39
CA ALA A 141 -21.71 17.28 4.62
C ALA A 141 -22.21 18.68 4.95
N TYR A 142 -23.53 18.89 4.93
CA TYR A 142 -24.14 20.18 5.23
C TYR A 142 -23.81 20.66 6.66
N VAL A 143 -23.93 19.77 7.64
CA VAL A 143 -23.72 20.09 9.06
C VAL A 143 -22.25 20.43 9.32
N ILE A 144 -21.32 19.64 8.79
CA ILE A 144 -19.89 19.89 8.94
C ILE A 144 -19.51 21.19 8.22
N GLU A 145 -20.02 21.44 7.00
CA GLU A 145 -19.77 22.68 6.25
C GLU A 145 -20.21 23.92 7.05
N GLU A 146 -21.39 23.88 7.68
CA GLU A 146 -21.89 24.98 8.49
C GLU A 146 -21.05 25.18 9.78
N LEU A 147 -20.60 24.10 10.42
CA LEU A 147 -19.76 24.15 11.62
C LEU A 147 -18.35 24.70 11.34
N ILE A 148 -17.76 24.37 10.18
CA ILE A 148 -16.39 24.79 9.84
C ILE A 148 -16.32 26.14 9.13
N THR A 149 -17.41 26.62 8.54
CA THR A 149 -17.42 27.89 7.82
C THR A 149 -17.51 29.07 8.79
N GLU A 150 -16.45 29.88 8.84
CA GLU A 150 -16.47 31.17 9.53
C GLU A 150 -17.43 32.13 8.80
N LYS A 151 -18.34 32.74 9.56
CA LYS A 151 -19.00 33.99 9.15
C LYS A 151 -18.83 34.94 10.33
N GLU A 152 -17.97 35.94 10.17
CA GLU A 152 -17.52 36.86 11.24
C GLU A 152 -18.64 37.80 11.76
N GLU A 153 -19.80 37.84 11.11
CA GLU A 153 -20.76 38.95 11.25
C GLU A 153 -21.95 38.71 12.21
N VAL A 154 -22.00 37.63 13.01
CA VAL A 154 -23.21 37.32 13.82
C VAL A 154 -22.89 37.05 15.30
N GLN A 155 -23.41 37.92 16.19
CA GLN A 155 -23.22 37.88 17.64
C GLN A 155 -23.85 36.66 18.36
N ASP A 156 -24.75 35.91 17.72
CA ASP A 156 -25.48 34.75 18.32
C ASP A 156 -24.98 33.36 17.85
N LYS A 157 -23.83 33.28 17.19
CA LYS A 157 -23.38 32.04 16.53
C LYS A 157 -22.93 30.92 17.44
N GLU A 158 -22.39 31.24 18.60
CA GLU A 158 -21.94 30.21 19.55
C GLU A 158 -23.14 29.41 20.07
N ALA A 159 -24.26 30.09 20.35
CA ALA A 159 -25.52 29.44 20.69
C ALA A 159 -26.07 28.58 19.54
N TYR A 160 -25.96 29.05 18.30
CA TYR A 160 -26.35 28.27 17.12
C TYR A 160 -25.51 27.00 16.95
N TYR A 161 -24.17 27.09 17.04
CA TYR A 161 -23.27 25.93 16.95
C TYR A 161 -23.48 24.95 18.11
N ASN A 162 -23.65 25.46 19.33
CA ASN A 162 -24.01 24.65 20.49
C ASN A 162 -25.35 23.94 20.28
N GLY A 163 -26.34 24.61 19.68
CA GLY A 163 -27.63 24.00 19.33
C GLY A 163 -27.50 22.85 18.33
N ILE A 164 -26.62 22.96 17.34
CA ILE A 164 -26.33 21.87 16.38
C ILE A 164 -25.71 20.68 17.13
N ILE A 165 -24.67 20.92 17.93
CA ILE A 165 -23.96 19.88 18.69
C ILE A 165 -24.91 19.19 19.67
N ASP A 166 -25.68 19.96 20.44
CA ASP A 166 -26.66 19.43 21.39
C ASP A 166 -27.73 18.61 20.67
N THR A 167 -28.15 19.02 19.46
CA THR A 167 -29.10 18.24 18.65
C THR A 167 -28.50 16.90 18.23
N ILE A 168 -27.25 16.87 17.72
CA ILE A 168 -26.55 15.65 17.31
C ILE A 168 -26.47 14.64 18.47
N ILE A 169 -26.16 15.13 19.68
CA ILE A 169 -26.09 14.30 20.89
C ILE A 169 -27.50 13.78 21.24
N LYS A 170 -28.51 14.65 21.30
CA LYS A 170 -29.89 14.27 21.66
C LYS A 170 -30.51 13.22 20.73
N ILE A 171 -30.18 13.25 19.44
CA ILE A 171 -30.67 12.26 18.47
C ILE A 171 -29.81 10.99 18.43
N GLY A 172 -28.79 10.87 19.27
CA GLY A 172 -27.94 9.69 19.38
C GLY A 172 -26.95 9.51 18.22
N ARG A 173 -26.62 10.57 17.48
CA ARG A 173 -25.71 10.50 16.31
C ARG A 173 -24.28 10.97 16.59
N ALA A 174 -23.95 11.27 17.85
CA ALA A 174 -22.62 11.74 18.22
C ALA A 174 -21.47 10.77 17.84
N PRO A 175 -21.56 9.44 18.04
CA PRO A 175 -20.48 8.51 17.66
C PRO A 175 -20.18 8.52 16.16
N ASP A 176 -21.21 8.47 15.32
CA ASP A 176 -21.06 8.53 13.87
C ASP A 176 -20.44 9.86 13.42
N PHE A 177 -20.89 10.96 14.04
CA PHE A 177 -20.39 12.30 13.71
C PHE A 177 -18.93 12.49 14.11
N ILE A 178 -18.53 12.00 15.28
CA ILE A 178 -17.14 12.00 15.75
C ILE A 178 -16.26 11.19 14.79
N THR A 179 -16.71 9.99 14.42
CA THR A 179 -16.00 9.12 13.46
C THR A 179 -15.82 9.83 12.11
N ALA A 180 -16.87 10.47 11.62
CA ALA A 180 -16.85 11.21 10.36
C ALA A 180 -15.89 12.41 10.40
N LEU A 181 -15.84 13.17 11.50
CA LEU A 181 -14.87 14.25 11.70
C LEU A 181 -13.43 13.72 11.77
N CYS A 182 -13.19 12.61 12.48
CA CYS A 182 -11.85 12.01 12.59
C CYS A 182 -11.32 11.59 11.21
N TYR A 183 -12.12 10.88 10.40
CA TYR A 183 -11.70 10.52 9.04
C TYR A 183 -11.53 11.72 8.12
N LEU A 184 -12.35 12.76 8.27
CA LEU A 184 -12.17 14.01 7.55
C LEU A 184 -10.84 14.68 7.92
N ILE A 185 -10.50 14.72 9.22
CA ILE A 185 -9.20 15.24 9.69
C ILE A 185 -8.06 14.42 9.10
N GLN A 186 -8.09 13.09 9.17
CA GLN A 186 -7.07 12.21 8.58
C GLN A 186 -6.85 12.54 7.09
N ARG A 187 -7.94 12.67 6.33
CA ARG A 187 -7.92 13.00 4.90
C ARG A 187 -7.39 14.41 4.61
N MET A 188 -7.71 15.40 5.44
CA MET A 188 -7.27 16.78 5.24
C MET A 188 -5.82 17.00 5.70
N VAL A 189 -5.30 16.19 6.62
CA VAL A 189 -3.93 16.36 7.12
C VAL A 189 -2.89 16.04 6.04
N VAL A 190 -3.11 14.99 5.24
CA VAL A 190 -2.24 14.54 4.14
C VAL A 190 -2.89 14.92 2.81
N ASP A 191 -2.24 15.81 2.05
CA ASP A 191 -2.78 16.25 0.77
C ASP A 191 -2.56 15.23 -0.34
N HIS A 192 -1.32 14.75 -0.42
CA HIS A 192 -0.89 13.78 -1.40
C HIS A 192 0.03 12.74 -0.74
N LEU A 193 -0.12 11.49 -1.17
CA LEU A 193 0.69 10.37 -0.73
C LEU A 193 1.65 9.94 -1.84
N HIS A 194 2.93 9.88 -1.52
CA HIS A 194 3.98 9.36 -2.38
C HIS A 194 4.46 8.03 -1.82
N ILE A 195 4.24 6.95 -2.57
CA ILE A 195 4.78 5.64 -2.24
C ILE A 195 6.08 5.45 -3.03
N VAL A 196 7.18 5.22 -2.33
CA VAL A 196 8.50 4.99 -2.92
C VAL A 196 8.79 3.50 -2.88
N GLY A 197 8.08 2.77 -3.74
CA GLY A 197 8.32 1.37 -4.05
C GLY A 197 8.07 0.38 -2.93
N ASP A 198 8.30 -0.88 -3.30
CA ASP A 198 8.37 -2.04 -2.43
C ASP A 198 7.13 -2.21 -1.56
N ILE A 199 5.97 -2.23 -2.22
CA ILE A 199 4.67 -2.48 -1.58
C ILE A 199 4.52 -3.97 -1.22
N TYR A 200 5.06 -4.84 -2.08
CA TYR A 200 4.89 -6.28 -1.98
C TYR A 200 6.02 -6.98 -1.20
N ASP A 201 5.76 -8.25 -0.90
CA ASP A 201 6.65 -9.23 -0.27
C ASP A 201 6.99 -8.99 1.20
N ARG A 202 7.51 -10.03 1.87
CA ARG A 202 7.90 -10.11 3.30
C ARG A 202 6.75 -10.06 4.32
N GLY A 203 5.82 -9.12 4.18
CA GLY A 203 4.62 -9.05 5.02
C GLY A 203 3.39 -9.73 4.39
N LYS A 204 2.36 -9.97 5.21
CA LYS A 204 1.15 -10.73 4.86
C LYS A 204 0.06 -9.90 4.14
N GLY A 205 0.13 -8.57 4.21
CA GLY A 205 -0.94 -7.69 3.77
C GLY A 205 -0.76 -6.86 2.47
N PRO A 206 0.10 -7.20 1.48
CA PRO A 206 0.20 -6.40 0.24
C PRO A 206 -1.15 -6.17 -0.46
N HIS A 207 -2.02 -7.18 -0.47
CA HIS A 207 -3.35 -7.09 -1.09
C HIS A 207 -4.27 -6.10 -0.36
N ILE A 208 -4.15 -5.98 0.96
CA ILE A 208 -4.88 -4.99 1.79
C ILE A 208 -4.33 -3.59 1.53
N ILE A 209 -3.00 -3.43 1.51
CA ILE A 209 -2.34 -2.16 1.22
C ILE A 209 -2.77 -1.64 -0.15
N MET A 210 -2.78 -2.50 -1.18
CA MET A 210 -3.19 -2.10 -2.53
C MET A 210 -4.68 -1.73 -2.62
N ASP A 211 -5.58 -2.41 -1.89
CA ASP A 211 -6.98 -2.00 -1.79
C ASP A 211 -7.10 -0.61 -1.12
N THR A 212 -6.33 -0.35 -0.06
CA THR A 212 -6.26 0.97 0.61
C THR A 212 -5.75 2.05 -0.34
N LEU A 213 -4.64 1.81 -1.04
CA LEU A 213 -4.03 2.76 -1.99
C LEU A 213 -4.96 3.06 -3.17
N THR A 214 -5.65 2.05 -3.69
CA THR A 214 -6.60 2.21 -4.81
C THR A 214 -7.75 3.14 -4.46
N ASN A 215 -8.16 3.14 -3.19
CA ASN A 215 -9.25 3.98 -2.68
C ASN A 215 -8.77 5.29 -2.04
N TYR A 216 -7.46 5.54 -2.01
CA TYR A 216 -6.89 6.75 -1.40
C TYR A 216 -7.16 7.99 -2.28
N HIS A 217 -7.39 9.15 -1.64
CA HIS A 217 -7.89 10.34 -2.34
C HIS A 217 -6.89 10.94 -3.33
N SER A 218 -5.59 10.83 -3.04
CA SER A 218 -4.54 11.35 -3.91
C SER A 218 -3.22 10.63 -3.63
N VAL A 219 -2.74 9.87 -4.62
CA VAL A 219 -1.54 9.05 -4.48
C VAL A 219 -0.79 8.90 -5.80
N ASP A 220 0.53 8.79 -5.69
CA ASP A 220 1.41 8.27 -6.72
C ASP A 220 2.42 7.27 -6.18
N ILE A 221 2.99 6.49 -7.11
CA ILE A 221 3.85 5.36 -6.79
C ILE A 221 5.12 5.43 -7.65
N GLN A 222 6.27 5.47 -7.02
CA GLN A 222 7.50 5.07 -7.69
C GLN A 222 7.63 3.55 -7.60
N TRP A 223 7.81 2.86 -8.72
CA TRP A 223 7.91 1.39 -8.69
C TRP A 223 9.22 0.93 -8.04
N GLY A 224 9.10 0.06 -7.04
CA GLY A 224 10.21 -0.71 -6.49
C GLY A 224 10.45 -2.01 -7.25
N ASN A 225 11.56 -2.67 -6.97
CA ASN A 225 11.90 -3.93 -7.65
C ASN A 225 10.88 -5.04 -7.32
N HIS A 226 10.34 -5.06 -6.10
CA HIS A 226 9.31 -6.03 -5.72
C HIS A 226 8.01 -5.80 -6.49
N ASP A 227 7.61 -4.54 -6.69
CA ASP A 227 6.42 -4.19 -7.46
C ASP A 227 6.56 -4.65 -8.93
N VAL A 228 7.73 -4.43 -9.54
CA VAL A 228 7.99 -4.86 -10.93
C VAL A 228 7.96 -6.38 -11.07
N VAL A 229 8.47 -7.13 -10.08
CA VAL A 229 8.38 -8.60 -10.08
C VAL A 229 6.92 -9.07 -10.06
N TRP A 230 6.07 -8.45 -9.24
CA TRP A 230 4.63 -8.76 -9.20
C TRP A 230 3.90 -8.35 -10.49
N MET A 231 4.25 -7.21 -11.08
CA MET A 231 3.74 -6.78 -12.39
C MET A 231 4.13 -7.78 -13.49
N GLY A 232 5.37 -8.28 -13.47
CA GLY A 232 5.85 -9.33 -14.37
C GLY A 232 5.12 -10.65 -14.17
N ALA A 233 4.87 -11.05 -12.91
CA ALA A 233 4.11 -12.25 -12.60
C ALA A 233 2.67 -12.16 -13.14
N ALA A 234 2.00 -11.02 -12.96
CA ALA A 234 0.66 -10.76 -13.50
C ALA A 234 0.60 -10.81 -15.03
N SER A 235 1.70 -10.52 -15.73
CA SER A 235 1.80 -10.67 -17.19
C SER A 235 1.94 -12.12 -17.66
N GLY A 236 2.18 -13.06 -16.74
CA GLY A 236 2.45 -14.46 -17.04
C GLY A 236 3.93 -14.79 -17.23
N HIS A 237 4.84 -13.95 -16.77
CA HIS A 237 6.29 -14.22 -16.85
C HIS A 237 6.69 -15.28 -15.81
N LEU A 238 7.10 -16.45 -16.28
CA LEU A 238 7.32 -17.63 -15.43
C LEU A 238 8.36 -17.42 -14.33
N ALA A 239 9.50 -16.78 -14.62
CA ALA A 239 10.53 -16.54 -13.60
C ALA A 239 10.06 -15.53 -12.53
N CYS A 240 9.20 -14.58 -12.91
CA CYS A 240 8.60 -13.65 -11.95
C CYS A 240 7.58 -14.38 -11.06
N ILE A 241 6.74 -15.23 -11.64
CA ILE A 241 5.79 -16.08 -10.88
C ILE A 241 6.54 -16.95 -9.87
N ALA A 242 7.59 -17.64 -10.32
CA ALA A 242 8.42 -18.46 -9.44
C ALA A 242 9.05 -17.62 -8.32
N THR A 243 9.52 -16.40 -8.63
CA THR A 243 10.10 -15.48 -7.64
C THR A 243 9.07 -15.02 -6.61
N VAL A 244 7.87 -14.62 -7.03
CA VAL A 244 6.77 -14.21 -6.13
C VAL A 244 6.43 -15.34 -5.17
N ILE A 245 6.20 -16.55 -5.70
CA ILE A 245 5.85 -17.71 -4.88
C ILE A 245 7.01 -18.10 -3.96
N ARG A 246 8.27 -18.08 -4.44
CA ARG A 246 9.44 -18.38 -3.60
C ARG A 246 9.56 -17.40 -2.44
N ILE A 247 9.38 -16.10 -2.69
CA ILE A 247 9.46 -15.09 -1.63
C ILE A 247 8.31 -15.29 -0.64
N ALA A 248 7.08 -15.50 -1.11
CA ALA A 248 5.95 -15.80 -0.25
C ALA A 248 6.20 -17.05 0.62
N ALA A 249 6.66 -18.15 0.03
CA ALA A 249 7.01 -19.37 0.76
C ALA A 249 8.08 -19.08 1.81
N ARG A 250 9.18 -18.41 1.44
CA ARG A 250 10.29 -18.09 2.34
C ARG A 250 9.86 -17.30 3.59
N TYR A 251 8.85 -16.46 3.48
CA TYR A 251 8.37 -15.62 4.57
C TYR A 251 7.07 -16.13 5.22
N GLY A 252 6.59 -17.32 4.86
CA GLY A 252 5.37 -17.89 5.43
C GLY A 252 4.09 -17.13 5.03
N ASN A 253 4.08 -16.56 3.82
CA ASN A 253 3.01 -15.71 3.31
C ASN A 253 2.31 -16.32 2.08
N LEU A 254 2.25 -17.65 1.98
CA LEU A 254 1.54 -18.32 0.88
C LEU A 254 0.05 -17.95 0.84
N ASP A 255 -0.56 -17.72 2.01
CA ASP A 255 -1.94 -17.23 2.14
C ASP A 255 -2.19 -15.91 1.40
N THR A 256 -1.17 -15.06 1.26
CA THR A 256 -1.28 -13.82 0.46
C THR A 256 -1.59 -14.13 -1.00
N ILE A 257 -1.03 -15.21 -1.53
CA ILE A 257 -1.23 -15.65 -2.92
C ILE A 257 -2.57 -16.38 -3.04
N GLU A 258 -2.86 -17.32 -2.13
CA GLU A 258 -4.06 -18.16 -2.18
C GLU A 258 -5.32 -17.40 -1.77
N GLU A 259 -5.38 -16.88 -0.55
CA GLU A 259 -6.54 -16.16 -0.02
C GLU A 259 -6.57 -14.71 -0.50
N GLY A 260 -5.42 -14.04 -0.45
CA GLY A 260 -5.31 -12.61 -0.78
C GLY A 260 -5.57 -12.30 -2.26
N TYR A 261 -5.10 -13.17 -3.17
CA TYR A 261 -5.21 -13.00 -4.62
C TYR A 261 -6.02 -14.08 -5.33
N GLY A 262 -6.49 -15.12 -4.64
CA GLY A 262 -7.31 -16.18 -5.23
C GLY A 262 -6.53 -17.09 -6.21
N ILE A 263 -5.21 -17.19 -6.05
CA ILE A 263 -4.34 -17.95 -6.95
C ILE A 263 -4.13 -19.35 -6.38
N ASN A 264 -4.59 -20.37 -7.10
CA ASN A 264 -4.53 -21.76 -6.66
C ASN A 264 -3.09 -22.34 -6.74
N LEU A 265 -2.51 -22.70 -5.59
CA LEU A 265 -1.18 -23.32 -5.50
C LEU A 265 -1.20 -24.85 -5.39
N ILE A 266 -2.36 -25.51 -5.33
CA ILE A 266 -2.49 -26.97 -5.22
C ILE A 266 -1.61 -27.75 -6.21
N PRO A 267 -1.47 -27.35 -7.50
CA PRO A 267 -0.57 -28.05 -8.42
C PRO A 267 0.89 -28.05 -7.96
N LEU A 268 1.36 -26.92 -7.41
CA LEU A 268 2.72 -26.79 -6.86
C LEU A 268 2.87 -27.58 -5.56
N VAL A 269 1.89 -27.49 -4.65
CA VAL A 269 1.89 -28.22 -3.37
C VAL A 269 1.97 -29.73 -3.62
N THR A 270 1.13 -30.24 -4.52
CA THR A 270 1.10 -31.67 -4.87
C THR A 270 2.42 -32.13 -5.46
N PHE A 271 3.00 -31.34 -6.38
CA PHE A 271 4.31 -31.61 -6.96
C PHE A 271 5.43 -31.61 -5.91
N ALA A 272 5.44 -30.62 -5.03
CA ALA A 272 6.45 -30.47 -3.99
C ALA A 272 6.42 -31.64 -3.01
N LEU A 273 5.24 -32.00 -2.50
CA LEU A 273 5.07 -33.11 -1.55
C LEU A 273 5.49 -34.45 -2.14
N LYS A 274 5.18 -34.71 -3.41
CA LYS A 274 5.56 -35.95 -4.10
C LYS A 274 7.05 -36.00 -4.44
N THR A 275 7.61 -34.93 -5.00
CA THR A 275 8.98 -34.92 -5.54
C THR A 275 10.03 -34.75 -4.45
N TYR A 276 9.68 -34.05 -3.36
CA TYR A 276 10.57 -33.74 -2.25
C TYR A 276 10.18 -34.47 -0.95
N GLU A 277 9.40 -35.56 -1.04
CA GLU A 277 8.91 -36.34 0.12
C GLU A 277 10.04 -36.74 1.08
N ASN A 278 11.13 -37.28 0.51
CA ASN A 278 12.28 -37.82 1.23
C ASN A 278 13.55 -36.99 1.03
N VAL A 279 13.40 -35.69 0.71
CA VAL A 279 14.52 -34.77 0.44
C VAL A 279 14.74 -33.87 1.64
N ASN A 280 16.00 -33.70 2.08
CA ASN A 280 16.31 -32.74 3.13
C ASN A 280 16.02 -31.31 2.63
N CYS A 281 15.15 -30.59 3.34
CA CYS A 281 14.74 -29.22 3.01
C CYS A 281 15.20 -28.17 4.06
N ASP A 282 16.08 -28.52 5.00
CA ASP A 282 16.48 -27.67 6.14
C ASP A 282 17.06 -26.32 5.69
N ARG A 283 17.74 -26.28 4.55
CA ARG A 283 18.30 -25.04 3.97
C ARG A 283 17.24 -24.10 3.40
N PHE A 284 16.02 -24.59 3.26
CA PHE A 284 14.84 -23.86 2.81
C PHE A 284 13.87 -23.58 3.96
N ALA A 285 14.37 -23.52 5.20
CA ALA A 285 13.60 -23.10 6.36
C ALA A 285 12.86 -21.76 6.13
N ILE A 286 11.62 -21.70 6.61
CA ILE A 286 10.77 -20.52 6.52
C ILE A 286 11.20 -19.48 7.57
N LYS A 287 11.24 -18.21 7.16
CA LYS A 287 11.44 -17.06 8.04
C LYS A 287 10.08 -16.54 8.47
N TYR A 288 9.64 -16.88 9.67
CA TYR A 288 8.34 -16.48 10.17
C TYR A 288 8.44 -15.82 11.55
N SER A 289 7.45 -15.00 11.88
CA SER A 289 7.23 -14.39 13.20
C SER A 289 6.40 -15.30 14.12
N ASP A 290 6.33 -14.99 15.41
CA ASP A 290 5.70 -15.83 16.45
C ASP A 290 4.23 -16.23 16.19
N ASP A 291 3.54 -15.53 15.28
CA ASP A 291 2.14 -15.71 14.89
C ASP A 291 1.92 -16.72 13.75
N TYR A 292 2.97 -17.31 13.20
CA TYR A 292 2.87 -18.27 12.09
C TYR A 292 2.53 -19.70 12.55
N ASN A 293 1.68 -20.37 11.77
CA ASN A 293 1.28 -21.75 12.05
C ASN A 293 2.40 -22.75 11.74
N THR A 294 3.11 -23.18 12.79
CA THR A 294 4.24 -24.10 12.65
C THR A 294 3.87 -25.52 12.21
N LYS A 295 2.57 -25.87 12.16
CA LYS A 295 2.11 -27.20 11.74
C LYS A 295 2.41 -27.50 10.27
N ASP A 296 2.45 -26.47 9.44
CA ASP A 296 2.61 -26.62 7.99
C ASP A 296 4.07 -26.44 7.53
N LEU A 297 5.01 -26.30 8.48
CA LEU A 297 6.42 -25.99 8.19
C LEU A 297 7.09 -26.98 7.25
N ASP A 298 6.89 -28.29 7.45
CA ASP A 298 7.51 -29.31 6.59
C ASP A 298 7.01 -29.18 5.13
N MET A 299 5.70 -28.96 4.96
CA MET A 299 5.10 -28.72 3.65
C MET A 299 5.65 -27.44 3.03
N ASP A 300 5.69 -26.34 3.78
CA ASP A 300 6.16 -25.05 3.28
C ASP A 300 7.64 -25.07 2.92
N MET A 301 8.47 -25.81 3.66
CA MET A 301 9.88 -26.03 3.32
C MET A 301 10.06 -26.81 2.01
N LYS A 302 9.24 -27.84 1.78
CA LYS A 302 9.22 -28.60 0.52
C LYS A 302 8.78 -27.72 -0.64
N ILE A 303 7.72 -26.92 -0.46
CA ILE A 303 7.25 -25.95 -1.46
C ILE A 303 8.36 -24.94 -1.76
N HIS A 304 8.99 -24.37 -0.72
CA HIS A 304 10.06 -23.39 -0.85
C HIS A 304 11.27 -23.97 -1.62
N LYS A 305 11.67 -25.21 -1.34
CA LYS A 305 12.74 -25.88 -2.10
C LYS A 305 12.33 -26.13 -3.55
N ALA A 306 11.14 -26.69 -3.78
CA ALA A 306 10.63 -26.99 -5.11
C ALA A 306 10.56 -25.74 -6.00
N ILE A 307 9.97 -24.65 -5.51
CA ILE A 307 9.84 -23.41 -6.26
C ILE A 307 11.19 -22.69 -6.45
N SER A 308 12.13 -22.86 -5.52
CA SER A 308 13.50 -22.33 -5.67
C SER A 308 14.23 -23.01 -6.82
N VAL A 309 14.14 -24.33 -6.94
CA VAL A 309 14.74 -25.08 -8.05
C VAL A 309 14.11 -24.68 -9.39
N LEU A 310 12.78 -24.57 -9.44
CA LEU A 310 12.06 -24.03 -10.60
C LEU A 310 12.55 -22.62 -10.97
N GLN A 311 12.70 -21.73 -10.00
CA GLN A 311 13.22 -20.38 -10.22
C GLN A 311 14.63 -20.42 -10.82
N PHE A 312 15.56 -21.21 -10.26
CA PHE A 312 16.93 -21.29 -10.76
C PHE A 312 16.96 -21.76 -12.23
N LYS A 313 16.13 -22.74 -12.57
CA LYS A 313 15.98 -23.23 -13.95
C LYS A 313 15.44 -22.14 -14.88
N LEU A 314 14.36 -21.47 -14.49
CA LEU A 314 13.69 -20.43 -15.27
C LEU A 314 14.58 -19.19 -15.48
N GLU A 315 15.30 -18.76 -14.45
CA GLU A 315 16.28 -17.68 -14.54
C GLU A 315 17.44 -18.08 -15.45
N GLY A 316 17.96 -19.30 -15.33
CA GLY A 316 19.03 -19.77 -16.21
C GLY A 316 18.60 -19.85 -17.67
N GLN A 317 17.39 -20.33 -17.96
CA GLN A 317 16.82 -20.28 -19.31
C GLN A 317 16.70 -18.85 -19.85
N LEU A 318 16.34 -17.88 -19.00
CA LEU A 318 16.26 -16.47 -19.40
C LEU A 318 17.63 -15.90 -19.74
N ILE A 319 18.64 -16.14 -18.89
CA ILE A 319 20.02 -15.68 -19.07
C ILE A 319 20.61 -16.29 -20.36
N LEU A 320 20.47 -17.60 -20.56
CA LEU A 320 20.96 -18.28 -21.77
C LEU A 320 20.30 -17.77 -23.06
N ARG A 321 19.03 -17.36 -22.99
CA ARG A 321 18.31 -16.76 -24.12
C ARG A 321 18.67 -15.29 -24.36
N ARG A 322 19.22 -14.61 -23.35
CA ARG A 322 19.51 -13.17 -23.32
C ARG A 322 20.96 -12.91 -22.89
N PRO A 323 21.96 -13.36 -23.66
CA PRO A 323 23.37 -13.13 -23.33
C PRO A 323 23.73 -11.64 -23.23
N GLU A 324 22.94 -10.75 -23.85
CA GLU A 324 23.09 -9.30 -23.73
C GLU A 324 22.92 -8.75 -22.29
N PHE A 325 22.45 -9.57 -21.34
CA PHE A 325 22.36 -9.18 -19.93
C PHE A 325 23.69 -9.34 -19.17
N GLU A 326 24.68 -10.05 -19.73
CA GLU A 326 25.99 -10.28 -19.09
C GLU A 326 25.86 -10.89 -17.68
N MET A 327 24.98 -11.89 -17.53
CA MET A 327 24.64 -12.54 -16.25
C MET A 327 25.07 -14.01 -16.18
N GLU A 328 26.00 -14.47 -17.02
CA GLU A 328 26.47 -15.85 -17.06
C GLU A 328 27.18 -16.28 -15.76
N ASP A 329 27.66 -15.32 -14.97
CA ASP A 329 28.18 -15.57 -13.62
C ASP A 329 27.09 -16.12 -12.68
N ARG A 330 25.81 -15.79 -12.93
CA ARG A 330 24.63 -16.24 -12.14
C ARG A 330 24.13 -17.63 -12.52
N LEU A 331 24.61 -18.19 -13.65
CA LEU A 331 24.39 -19.60 -13.97
C LEU A 331 25.25 -20.46 -13.02
N LEU A 332 24.64 -21.03 -11.99
CA LEU A 332 25.37 -21.82 -10.98
C LEU A 332 25.12 -23.34 -11.05
N LEU A 333 24.02 -23.79 -11.64
CA LEU A 333 23.67 -25.22 -11.68
C LEU A 333 24.61 -26.01 -12.61
N ASP A 334 25.13 -25.38 -13.66
CA ASP A 334 26.13 -25.94 -14.57
C ASP A 334 27.56 -25.94 -13.98
N LYS A 335 27.77 -25.28 -12.84
CA LYS A 335 29.05 -25.18 -12.13
C LYS A 335 29.16 -26.11 -10.92
N ILE A 336 28.20 -27.02 -10.76
CA ILE A 336 28.17 -28.01 -9.67
C ILE A 336 28.97 -29.25 -10.09
N ASP A 337 29.89 -29.67 -9.22
CA ASP A 337 30.50 -31.00 -9.24
C ASP A 337 29.68 -31.89 -8.28
N TYR A 338 28.77 -32.69 -8.85
CA TYR A 338 27.83 -33.53 -8.07
C TYR A 338 28.54 -34.67 -7.33
N ASP A 339 29.69 -35.13 -7.83
CA ASP A 339 30.48 -36.20 -7.20
C ASP A 339 31.23 -35.66 -5.97
N LYS A 340 31.86 -34.49 -6.10
CA LYS A 340 32.56 -33.82 -4.99
C LYS A 340 31.64 -33.05 -4.06
N LYS A 341 30.40 -32.80 -4.47
CA LYS A 341 29.42 -31.95 -3.76
C LYS A 341 29.94 -30.53 -3.57
N THR A 342 30.56 -29.98 -4.60
CA THR A 342 31.13 -28.62 -4.63
C THR A 342 30.52 -27.79 -5.77
N VAL A 343 30.60 -26.47 -5.65
CA VAL A 343 30.21 -25.52 -6.71
C VAL A 343 31.32 -24.50 -6.92
N VAL A 344 31.57 -24.17 -8.18
CA VAL A 344 32.55 -23.13 -8.55
C VAL A 344 31.85 -21.78 -8.67
N ILE A 345 32.23 -20.82 -7.82
CA ILE A 345 31.69 -19.46 -7.81
C ILE A 345 32.88 -18.50 -7.99
N TYR A 346 32.83 -17.65 -9.03
CA TYR A 346 33.92 -16.73 -9.40
C TYR A 346 35.31 -17.39 -9.44
N GLY A 347 35.38 -18.60 -10.01
CA GLY A 347 36.63 -19.37 -10.16
C GLY A 347 37.15 -20.04 -8.88
N LYS A 348 36.42 -19.95 -7.76
CA LYS A 348 36.76 -20.62 -6.51
C LYS A 348 35.75 -21.73 -6.18
N GLU A 349 36.27 -22.87 -5.76
CA GLU A 349 35.48 -24.04 -5.36
C GLU A 349 34.98 -23.89 -3.91
N TYR A 350 33.70 -24.21 -3.69
CA TYR A 350 33.05 -24.17 -2.38
C TYR A 350 32.25 -25.45 -2.12
N PRO A 351 32.30 -26.00 -0.89
CA PRO A 351 31.42 -27.11 -0.52
C PRO A 351 29.97 -26.67 -0.48
N MET A 352 29.07 -27.47 -1.05
CA MET A 352 27.64 -27.19 -1.05
C MET A 352 27.00 -27.50 0.31
N LEU A 353 26.04 -26.67 0.71
CA LEU A 353 25.28 -26.84 1.95
C LEU A 353 24.04 -27.72 1.79
N ASP A 354 23.59 -27.91 0.55
CA ASP A 354 22.51 -28.80 0.12
C ASP A 354 22.93 -29.43 -1.21
N THR A 355 22.77 -30.74 -1.34
CA THR A 355 23.23 -31.52 -2.50
C THR A 355 22.09 -32.32 -3.15
N GLU A 356 20.86 -32.17 -2.67
CA GLU A 356 19.72 -32.98 -3.11
C GLU A 356 18.80 -32.15 -4.01
N PHE A 357 18.99 -32.29 -5.32
CA PHE A 357 18.19 -31.62 -6.35
C PHE A 357 17.54 -32.66 -7.27
N PRO A 358 16.43 -33.30 -6.85
CA PRO A 358 15.88 -34.49 -7.51
C PRO A 358 15.43 -34.27 -8.95
N THR A 359 15.20 -33.01 -9.36
CA THR A 359 14.73 -32.67 -10.70
C THR A 359 15.81 -32.09 -11.60
N VAL A 360 17.04 -31.86 -11.11
CA VAL A 360 18.12 -31.26 -11.90
C VAL A 360 18.90 -32.36 -12.62
N ASP A 361 18.85 -32.37 -13.95
CA ASP A 361 19.70 -33.22 -14.80
C ASP A 361 21.06 -32.54 -15.01
N PRO A 362 22.19 -33.10 -14.55
CA PRO A 362 23.51 -32.50 -14.72
C PRO A 362 23.89 -32.24 -16.18
N ALA A 363 23.34 -32.99 -17.14
CA ALA A 363 23.59 -32.77 -18.56
C ALA A 363 22.83 -31.56 -19.12
N ASN A 364 21.67 -31.24 -18.54
CA ASN A 364 20.81 -30.12 -18.93
C ASN A 364 20.23 -29.42 -17.69
N PRO A 365 21.07 -28.77 -16.87
CA PRO A 365 20.70 -28.37 -15.50
C PRO A 365 19.56 -27.36 -15.43
N TYR A 366 19.34 -26.58 -16.48
CA TYR A 366 18.29 -25.56 -16.57
C TYR A 366 17.01 -26.04 -17.25
N LYS A 367 16.95 -27.29 -17.73
CA LYS A 367 15.76 -27.82 -18.38
C LYS A 367 14.69 -28.15 -17.33
N LEU A 368 13.46 -27.71 -17.58
CA LEU A 368 12.31 -28.14 -16.79
C LEU A 368 11.95 -29.59 -17.14
N THR A 369 11.57 -30.39 -16.14
CA THR A 369 10.93 -31.68 -16.38
C THR A 369 9.51 -31.46 -16.91
N GLU A 370 8.89 -32.48 -17.51
CA GLU A 370 7.50 -32.39 -17.99
C GLU A 370 6.51 -32.03 -16.86
N GLU A 371 6.75 -32.55 -15.66
CA GLU A 371 5.93 -32.25 -14.48
C GLU A 371 6.12 -30.80 -14.00
N GLU A 372 7.37 -30.30 -13.98
CA GLU A 372 7.69 -28.90 -13.67
C GLU A 372 7.06 -27.93 -14.67
N GLU A 373 7.10 -28.25 -15.97
CA GLU A 373 6.48 -27.44 -17.02
C GLU A 373 4.95 -27.40 -16.88
N ALA A 374 4.33 -28.55 -16.59
CA ALA A 374 2.89 -28.62 -16.34
C ALA A 374 2.46 -27.78 -15.12
N VAL A 375 3.24 -27.79 -14.04
CA VAL A 375 3.00 -26.94 -12.86
C VAL A 375 3.09 -25.46 -13.23
N MET A 376 4.16 -25.06 -13.93
CA MET A 376 4.37 -23.65 -14.28
C MET A 376 3.33 -23.12 -15.27
N ILE A 377 2.82 -23.93 -16.19
CA ILE A 377 1.70 -23.56 -17.08
C ILE A 377 0.44 -23.27 -16.27
N ARG A 378 0.09 -24.14 -15.31
CA ARG A 378 -1.09 -23.93 -14.45
C ARG A 378 -0.96 -22.68 -13.58
N LEU A 379 0.22 -22.45 -13.00
CA LEU A 379 0.49 -21.23 -12.22
C LEU A 379 0.40 -19.98 -13.10
N LYS A 380 0.95 -20.02 -14.32
CA LYS A 380 0.82 -18.92 -15.29
C LYS A 380 -0.62 -18.56 -15.56
N ASP A 381 -1.46 -19.56 -15.82
CA ASP A 381 -2.88 -19.32 -16.06
C ASP A 381 -3.57 -18.76 -14.80
N ALA A 382 -3.26 -19.27 -13.61
CA ALA A 382 -3.81 -18.74 -12.36
C ALA A 382 -3.46 -17.26 -12.12
N PHE A 383 -2.20 -16.87 -12.29
CA PHE A 383 -1.75 -15.47 -12.13
C PHE A 383 -2.39 -14.53 -13.16
N ARG A 384 -2.52 -14.97 -14.42
CA ARG A 384 -3.13 -14.14 -15.48
C ARG A 384 -4.63 -13.93 -15.29
N HIS A 385 -5.31 -14.85 -14.60
CA HIS A 385 -6.77 -14.79 -14.39
C HIS A 385 -7.19 -14.30 -12.99
N SER A 386 -6.25 -13.97 -12.10
CA SER A 386 -6.57 -13.34 -10.81
C SER A 386 -7.10 -11.91 -11.01
N GLU A 387 -8.41 -11.71 -10.90
CA GLU A 387 -9.05 -10.39 -11.09
C GLU A 387 -8.44 -9.32 -10.19
N LYS A 388 -8.25 -9.65 -8.90
CA LYS A 388 -7.71 -8.71 -7.91
C LYS A 388 -6.28 -8.30 -8.23
N LEU A 389 -5.42 -9.27 -8.61
CA LEU A 389 -4.04 -8.97 -9.00
C LEU A 389 -4.00 -8.09 -10.26
N GLN A 390 -4.82 -8.42 -11.27
CA GLN A 390 -4.90 -7.63 -12.51
C GLN A 390 -5.38 -6.20 -12.24
N ARG A 391 -6.35 -6.02 -11.34
CA ARG A 391 -6.82 -4.69 -10.90
C ARG A 391 -5.70 -3.90 -10.22
N HIS A 392 -4.97 -4.51 -9.30
CA HIS A 392 -3.86 -3.89 -8.57
C HIS A 392 -2.71 -3.50 -9.51
N VAL A 393 -2.33 -4.37 -10.45
CA VAL A 393 -1.29 -4.08 -11.43
C VAL A 393 -1.71 -2.98 -12.39
N LYS A 394 -2.98 -2.94 -12.82
CA LYS A 394 -3.51 -1.83 -13.62
C LYS A 394 -3.43 -0.51 -12.86
N PHE A 395 -3.71 -0.53 -11.55
CA PHE A 395 -3.55 0.65 -10.70
C PHE A 395 -2.08 1.10 -10.65
N LEU A 396 -1.12 0.20 -10.45
CA LEU A 396 0.33 0.49 -10.49
C LEU A 396 0.75 1.11 -11.82
N PHE A 397 0.22 0.64 -12.96
CA PHE A 397 0.48 1.26 -14.26
C PHE A 397 -0.13 2.66 -14.40
N SER A 398 -1.29 2.90 -13.79
CA SER A 398 -2.02 4.17 -13.91
C SER A 398 -1.51 5.27 -12.98
N LYS A 399 -1.02 4.90 -11.79
CA LYS A 399 -0.58 5.82 -10.74
C LYS A 399 0.92 5.77 -10.49
N GLY A 400 1.60 4.78 -11.06
CA GLY A 400 3.01 4.58 -10.84
C GLY A 400 3.89 4.78 -12.05
N SER A 401 5.18 4.92 -11.79
CA SER A 401 6.22 5.14 -12.79
C SER A 401 7.59 4.77 -12.22
N LEU A 402 8.58 4.51 -13.08
CA LEU A 402 9.97 4.32 -12.64
C LEU A 402 10.58 5.59 -12.04
N TYR A 403 10.18 6.74 -12.58
CA TYR A 403 10.63 8.06 -12.15
C TYR A 403 9.49 9.07 -12.33
N LYS A 404 9.24 9.87 -11.29
CA LYS A 404 8.22 10.91 -11.31
C LYS A 404 8.81 12.24 -10.88
N VAL A 405 8.62 13.26 -11.70
CA VAL A 405 8.84 14.65 -11.29
C VAL A 405 7.55 15.17 -10.66
N HIS A 406 7.65 15.67 -9.43
CA HIS A 406 6.53 16.27 -8.70
C HIS A 406 7.00 17.56 -8.04
N ASN A 407 6.20 18.63 -8.16
CA ASN A 407 6.54 19.98 -7.70
C ASN A 407 5.59 20.43 -6.60
#